data_AF-A0A1K2I9Y9-F1
#
_entry.id   AF-A0A1K2I9Y9-F1
#
_cell.length_a   1.000
_cell.length_b   1.000
_cell.length_c   1.000
_cell.angle_alpha   90.00
_cell.angle_beta   90.00
_cell.angle_gamma   90.00
#
_symmetry.space_group_name_H-M   'P 1'
#
loop_
_entity.id
_entity.type
_entity.pdbx_description
1 polymer ?
#
loop_
_entity_poly.entity_id
_entity_poly.type
_entity_poly.pdbx_seq_one_letter_code
_entity_poly.pdbx_strand_id
1 'polypeptide(L)'
;MNVKKVIKSKMPKRLYQKYHYYNMRRLVTKSFKYDKKRYLKYATFDASSIKENIYSSLIFHTHSIEKGLSHPKFRAGFGKGALRGIKSSLDELEKK
;
A
#
# COMPACT_ATOMS: atom_id res chain seq x y z
N MET A 1 24.00 -32.94 -20.97
CA MET A 1 23.15 -33.28 -19.81
C MET A 1 22.83 -32.04 -18.99
N ASN A 2 21.57 -31.82 -18.63
CA ASN A 2 21.15 -30.64 -17.88
C ASN A 2 21.48 -30.81 -16.39
N VAL A 3 22.63 -30.30 -15.95
CA VAL A 3 23.22 -30.48 -14.61
C VAL A 3 22.22 -30.19 -13.48
N LYS A 4 21.36 -29.17 -13.65
CA LYS A 4 20.28 -28.82 -12.72
C LYS A 4 19.28 -29.95 -12.46
N LYS A 5 18.94 -30.73 -13.50
CA LYS A 5 17.99 -31.85 -13.39
C LYS A 5 18.61 -33.04 -12.64
N VAL A 6 19.89 -33.31 -12.87
CA VAL A 6 20.64 -34.39 -12.20
C VAL A 6 20.81 -34.09 -10.71
N ILE A 7 21.15 -32.84 -10.37
CA ILE A 7 21.27 -32.42 -8.97
C ILE A 7 19.91 -32.53 -8.25
N LYS A 8 18.83 -32.06 -8.88
CA LYS A 8 17.48 -32.19 -8.31
C LYS A 8 17.02 -33.65 -8.15
N SER A 9 17.40 -34.56 -9.05
CA SER A 9 16.99 -35.96 -8.97
C SER A 9 17.72 -36.74 -7.88
N LYS A 10 18.98 -36.38 -7.59
CA LYS A 10 19.78 -37.02 -6.53
C LYS A 10 19.63 -36.39 -5.15
N MET A 11 18.91 -35.27 -5.03
CA MET A 11 18.79 -34.53 -3.79
C MET A 11 17.74 -35.17 -2.86
N PRO A 12 18.10 -35.54 -1.61
CA PRO A 12 17.15 -36.07 -0.64
C PRO A 12 15.98 -35.10 -0.41
N LYS A 13 14.74 -35.61 -0.42
CA LYS A 13 13.51 -34.81 -0.29
C LYS A 13 13.51 -33.91 0.94
N ARG A 14 14.09 -34.37 2.07
CA ARG A 14 14.23 -33.59 3.31
C ARG A 14 15.10 -32.34 3.15
N LEU A 15 16.23 -32.46 2.44
CA LEU A 15 17.11 -31.33 2.18
C LEU A 15 16.45 -30.33 1.24
N TYR A 16 15.72 -30.82 0.23
CA TYR A 16 15.02 -29.96 -0.72
C TYR A 16 13.92 -29.16 -0.03
N GLN A 17 13.13 -29.81 0.83
CA GLN A 17 12.09 -29.14 1.62
C GLN A 17 12.67 -28.08 2.56
N LYS A 18 13.78 -28.38 3.25
CA LYS A 18 14.46 -27.39 4.11
C LYS A 18 14.97 -26.19 3.31
N TYR A 19 15.63 -26.44 2.18
CA TYR A 19 16.11 -25.37 1.29
C TYR A 19 14.95 -24.52 0.75
N HIS A 20 13.90 -25.17 0.27
CA HIS A 20 12.71 -24.49 -0.25
C HIS A 20 12.07 -23.62 0.83
N TYR A 21 11.86 -24.15 2.03
CA TYR A 21 11.32 -23.41 3.17
C TYR A 21 12.18 -22.18 3.53
N TYR A 22 13.50 -22.34 3.59
CA TYR A 22 14.40 -21.22 3.85
C TYR A 22 14.32 -20.14 2.77
N ASN A 23 14.32 -20.56 1.49
CA ASN A 23 14.21 -19.63 0.37
C ASN A 23 12.86 -18.90 0.38
N MET A 24 11.76 -19.60 0.68
CA MET A 24 10.44 -18.99 0.82
C MET A 24 10.40 -17.98 1.97
N ARG A 25 10.95 -18.33 3.15
CA ARG A 25 11.05 -17.38 4.27
C ARG A 25 11.85 -16.13 3.89
N ARG A 26 12.97 -16.31 3.17
CA ARG A 26 13.79 -15.19 2.70
C ARG A 26 13.02 -14.29 1.73
N LEU A 27 12.29 -14.89 0.78
CA LEU A 27 11.46 -14.16 -0.18
C LEU A 27 10.35 -13.38 0.52
N VAL A 28 9.58 -14.05 1.40
CA VAL A 28 8.52 -13.41 2.19
C VAL A 28 9.09 -12.25 3.00
N THR A 29 10.21 -12.45 3.70
CA THR A 29 10.86 -11.39 4.47
C THR A 29 11.29 -10.22 3.58
N LYS A 30 11.81 -10.50 2.39
CA LYS A 30 12.20 -9.46 1.42
C LYS A 30 10.98 -8.68 0.93
N SER A 31 9.88 -9.36 0.61
CA SER A 31 8.63 -8.72 0.21
C SER A 31 8.09 -7.83 1.32
N PHE A 32 7.98 -8.33 2.55
CA PHE A 32 7.55 -7.52 3.70
C PHE A 32 8.45 -6.29 3.93
N LYS A 33 9.77 -6.43 3.80
CA LYS A 33 10.69 -5.28 3.90
C LYS A 33 10.47 -4.27 2.78
N TYR A 34 10.25 -4.73 1.55
CA TYR A 34 9.95 -3.87 0.40
C TYR A 34 8.64 -3.13 0.61
N ASP A 35 7.58 -3.83 0.98
CA ASP A 35 6.26 -3.25 1.23
C ASP A 35 6.30 -2.29 2.41
N LYS A 36 6.94 -2.67 3.53
CA LYS A 36 7.13 -1.77 4.69
C LYS A 36 7.83 -0.48 4.28
N LYS A 37 8.90 -0.55 3.50
CA LYS A 37 9.62 0.64 3.01
C LYS A 37 8.72 1.51 2.14
N ARG A 38 7.93 0.89 1.27
CA ARG A 38 6.98 1.59 0.39
C ARG A 38 5.86 2.25 1.19
N TYR A 39 5.26 1.54 2.14
CA TYR A 39 4.27 2.08 3.07
C TYR A 39 4.85 3.25 3.86
N LEU A 40 6.01 3.12 4.49
CA LEU A 40 6.61 4.24 5.23
C LEU A 40 6.94 5.46 4.35
N LYS A 41 7.26 5.24 3.07
CA LYS A 41 7.56 6.33 2.13
C LYS A 41 6.31 7.08 1.66
N TYR A 42 5.21 6.36 1.40
CA TYR A 42 4.03 6.90 0.74
C TYR A 42 2.79 7.01 1.64
N ALA A 43 2.77 6.33 2.78
CA ALA A 43 1.72 6.54 3.76
C ALA A 43 1.90 7.92 4.38
N THR A 44 0.84 8.71 4.30
CA THR A 44 0.75 10.04 4.87
C THR A 44 0.58 9.91 6.39
N PHE A 45 1.69 9.74 7.11
CA PHE A 45 1.67 9.75 8.58
C PHE A 45 1.61 11.18 9.14
N ASP A 46 2.27 12.11 8.46
CA ASP A 46 2.11 13.54 8.65
C ASP A 46 1.55 14.16 7.37
N ALA A 47 0.41 14.84 7.49
CA ALA A 47 -0.22 15.57 6.40
C ALA A 47 0.70 16.69 5.84
N SER A 48 1.68 17.11 6.64
CA SER A 48 2.36 18.40 6.50
C SER A 48 3.65 18.44 5.70
N SER A 49 4.21 17.32 5.25
CA SER A 49 5.59 17.37 4.77
C SER A 49 5.75 17.55 3.25
N ILE A 50 4.83 17.06 2.41
CA ILE A 50 5.06 17.01 0.95
C ILE A 50 3.80 17.44 0.17
N LYS A 51 3.94 18.34 -0.82
CA LYS A 51 2.82 18.92 -1.58
C LYS A 51 1.99 17.85 -2.30
N GLU A 52 2.66 16.81 -2.79
CA GLU A 52 2.09 15.62 -3.43
C GLU A 52 1.20 14.81 -2.47
N ASN A 53 1.50 14.80 -1.17
CA ASN A 53 0.67 14.12 -0.16
C ASN A 53 -0.63 14.90 0.07
N ILE A 54 -0.55 16.24 0.11
CA ILE A 54 -1.72 17.11 0.22
C ILE A 54 -2.63 16.92 -0.99
N TYR A 55 -2.07 16.89 -2.21
CA TYR A 55 -2.84 16.59 -3.43
C TYR A 55 -3.46 15.19 -3.41
N SER A 56 -2.72 14.19 -2.96
CA SER A 56 -3.24 12.81 -2.85
C SER A 56 -4.42 12.73 -1.88
N SER A 57 -4.34 13.43 -0.74
CA SER A 57 -5.44 13.55 0.23
C SER A 57 -6.65 14.27 -0.37
N LEU A 58 -6.42 15.38 -1.09
CA LEU A 58 -7.47 16.13 -1.78
C LEU A 58 -8.21 15.25 -2.80
N ILE A 59 -7.48 14.50 -3.63
CA ILE A 59 -8.03 13.57 -4.62
C ILE A 59 -8.85 12.49 -3.91
N PHE A 60 -8.32 11.90 -2.84
CA PHE A 60 -9.00 10.85 -2.08
C PHE A 60 -10.35 11.31 -1.53
N HIS A 61 -10.39 12.48 -0.89
CA HIS A 61 -11.63 13.01 -0.32
C HIS A 61 -12.63 13.47 -1.39
N THR A 62 -12.16 14.09 -2.47
CA THR A 62 -13.01 14.49 -3.61
C THR A 62 -13.67 13.27 -4.24
N HIS A 63 -12.89 12.22 -4.49
CA HIS A 63 -13.41 10.99 -5.10
C HIS A 63 -14.37 10.23 -4.16
N SER A 64 -14.16 10.33 -2.85
CA SER A 64 -15.11 9.80 -1.86
C SER A 64 -16.47 10.50 -1.92
N ILE A 65 -16.48 11.82 -2.16
CA ILE A 65 -17.70 12.59 -2.38
C ILE A 65 -18.35 12.17 -3.70
N GLU A 66 -17.61 12.16 -4.80
CA GLU A 66 -18.09 11.76 -6.14
C GLU A 66 -18.77 10.38 -6.11
N LYS A 67 -18.10 9.38 -5.54
CA LYS A 67 -18.62 8.02 -5.43
C LYS A 67 -19.88 7.94 -4.60
N GLY A 68 -19.94 8.62 -3.46
CA GLY A 68 -21.15 8.58 -2.66
C GLY A 68 -22.28 9.44 -3.24
N LEU A 69 -21.96 10.51 -3.98
CA LEU A 69 -22.93 11.28 -4.76
C LEU A 69 -23.55 10.47 -5.90
N SER A 70 -22.81 9.49 -6.43
CA SER A 70 -23.30 8.57 -7.45
C SER A 70 -24.29 7.52 -6.90
N HIS A 71 -24.43 7.40 -5.58
CA HIS A 71 -25.31 6.41 -4.97
C HIS A 71 -26.74 6.96 -4.81
N PRO A 72 -27.79 6.25 -5.27
CA PRO A 72 -29.18 6.74 -5.23
C PRO A 72 -29.79 6.88 -3.82
N LYS A 73 -29.09 6.46 -2.77
CA LYS A 73 -29.55 6.49 -1.38
C LYS A 73 -28.43 7.03 -0.50
N PHE A 74 -28.56 8.27 -0.10
CA PHE A 74 -27.57 8.91 0.77
C PHE A 74 -27.74 8.49 2.22
N ARG A 75 -26.61 8.20 2.87
CA ARG A 75 -26.57 8.11 4.33
C ARG A 75 -26.70 9.51 4.92
N ALA A 76 -27.51 9.65 5.98
CA ALA A 76 -27.57 10.88 6.75
C ALA A 76 -26.16 11.27 7.26
N GLY A 77 -25.73 12.50 6.99
CA GLY A 77 -24.39 12.98 7.33
C GLY A 77 -23.28 12.52 6.39
N PHE A 78 -23.61 11.93 5.23
CA PHE A 78 -22.67 11.68 4.15
C PHE A 78 -21.88 12.95 3.79
N GLY A 79 -20.62 12.79 3.40
CA GLY A 79 -19.76 13.89 2.97
C GLY A 79 -19.14 14.72 4.09
N LYS A 80 -19.69 14.75 5.32
CA LYS A 80 -19.14 15.58 6.42
C LYS A 80 -17.64 15.35 6.68
N GLY A 81 -17.22 14.09 6.76
CA GLY A 81 -15.81 13.73 6.96
C GLY A 81 -14.94 14.07 5.75
N ALA A 82 -15.43 13.82 4.54
CA ALA A 82 -14.69 14.11 3.32
C ALA A 82 -14.51 15.62 3.09
N LEU A 83 -15.55 16.41 3.34
CA LEU A 83 -15.50 17.88 3.26
C LEU A 83 -14.54 18.46 4.30
N ARG A 84 -14.54 17.93 5.53
CA ARG A 84 -13.56 18.34 6.56
C ARG A 84 -12.13 18.01 6.13
N GLY A 85 -11.93 16.85 5.50
CA GLY A 85 -10.65 16.46 4.92
C GLY A 85 -10.19 17.38 3.78
N ILE A 86 -11.08 17.71 2.84
CA ILE A 86 -10.81 18.68 1.77
C ILE A 86 -10.41 20.04 2.36
N LYS A 87 -11.18 20.56 3.31
CA LYS A 87 -10.86 21.82 3.99
C LYS A 87 -9.46 21.78 4.60
N SER A 88 -9.15 20.75 5.38
CA SER A 88 -7.85 20.61 6.04
C SER A 88 -6.70 20.59 5.04
N SER A 89 -6.86 19.86 3.92
CA SER A 89 -5.84 19.80 2.87
C SER A 89 -5.66 21.13 2.13
N LEU A 90 -6.73 21.90 1.92
CA LEU A 90 -6.66 23.24 1.32
C LEU A 90 -5.98 24.23 2.27
N ASP A 91 -6.38 24.25 3.55
CA ASP A 91 -5.76 25.09 4.60
C ASP A 91 -4.25 24.80 4.74
N GLU A 92 -3.83 23.57 4.48
CA GLU A 92 -2.42 23.15 4.50
C GLU A 92 -1.66 23.51 3.23
N LEU A 93 -2.35 23.50 2.08
CA LEU A 93 -1.79 23.95 0.80
C LEU A 93 -1.54 25.46 0.79
N GLU A 94 -2.44 26.25 1.38
CA GLU A 94 -2.28 27.72 1.48
C GLU A 94 -1.10 28.14 2.37
N LYS A 95 -0.68 27.28 3.31
CA LYS A 95 0.44 27.56 4.22
C LYS A 95 1.81 27.24 3.64
N LYS A 96 1.89 26.66 2.44
CA LYS A 96 3.13 26.26 1.76
C LYS A 96 3.40 27.08 0.51
#